data_AF-A0A9X0CQT5-F1
#
_entry.id   AF-A0A9X0CQT5-F1
#
_cell.length_a   1.000
_cell.length_b   1.000
_cell.length_c   1.000
_cell.angle_alpha   90.00
_cell.angle_beta   90.00
_cell.angle_gamma   90.00
#
_symmetry.space_group_name_H-M   'P 1'
#
loop_
_entity.id
_entity.type
_entity.pdbx_description
1 polymer ?
#
loop_
_entity_poly.entity_id
_entity_poly.type
_entity_poly.pdbx_seq_one_letter_code
_entity_poly.pdbx_strand_id
1 'polypeptide(L)'
;MGIDCKDVRTVIHYGPSYNVETYLQESGRAGRSGQDQCKSVIIYSNIMTKHCHETMVLYVKEKSKCRRKMLLEKFDVDTSKLPLYEHPHQCCDVCQKECKCDGDTCNFVFFELESPEMVETEVTERTVTEEQISILSQRLDYLKRALNQQFLKSAKRSNAPMFTPTKLFCGFGDTQLQQIMQHCQSIFSIADVYKFVDIWHASVAHEVLFVVSTVFEDVDISLLNTEEPEESQDDFFDLDDAIFDFEVEDSLMAAIPQELWSVSEDTVLSLSDSDTDGN
;
A
#
# COMPACT_ATOMS: atom_id res chain seq x y z
N MET A 1 26.48 -5.03 -5.96
CA MET A 1 26.45 -3.54 -5.97
C MET A 1 27.42 -3.02 -7.04
N GLY A 2 26.98 -2.85 -8.30
CA GLY A 2 27.88 -2.61 -9.45
C GLY A 2 27.41 -1.58 -10.50
N ILE A 3 26.39 -0.76 -10.19
CA ILE A 3 25.87 0.25 -11.13
C ILE A 3 26.29 1.65 -10.65
N ASP A 4 26.83 2.44 -11.57
CA ASP A 4 27.20 3.85 -11.38
C ASP A 4 26.28 4.74 -12.23
N CYS A 5 25.10 5.05 -11.68
CA CYS A 5 24.20 6.05 -12.26
C CYS A 5 24.48 7.41 -11.62
N LYS A 6 24.77 8.42 -12.44
CA LYS A 6 25.24 9.74 -11.96
C LYS A 6 24.11 10.67 -11.53
N ASP A 7 22.92 10.51 -12.09
CA ASP A 7 21.80 11.45 -11.90
C ASP A 7 20.63 10.83 -11.13
N VAL A 8 20.95 10.06 -10.08
CA VAL A 8 19.94 9.52 -9.16
C VAL A 8 19.51 10.63 -8.21
N ARG A 9 18.25 11.06 -8.31
CA ARG A 9 17.66 12.12 -7.45
C ARG A 9 16.98 11.58 -6.21
N THR A 10 16.37 10.41 -6.32
CA THR A 10 15.59 9.80 -5.23
C THR A 10 15.94 8.33 -5.08
N VAL A 11 16.18 7.88 -3.85
CA VAL A 11 16.29 6.46 -3.50
C VAL A 11 15.13 6.12 -2.55
N ILE A 12 14.32 5.14 -2.93
CA ILE A 12 13.21 4.64 -2.11
C ILE A 12 13.56 3.24 -1.63
N HIS A 13 13.59 3.05 -0.32
CA HIS A 13 13.75 1.75 0.31
C HIS A 13 12.36 1.24 0.71
N TYR A 14 11.94 0.15 0.09
CA TYR A 14 10.76 -0.60 0.51
C TYR A 14 11.17 -1.61 1.59
N GLY A 15 11.04 -1.18 2.84
CA GLY A 15 11.60 -1.83 4.02
C GLY A 15 12.93 -1.20 4.44
N PRO A 16 13.31 -1.31 5.72
CA PRO A 16 14.61 -0.86 6.17
C PRO A 16 15.70 -1.81 5.67
N SER A 17 16.87 -1.28 5.34
CA SER A 17 18.07 -2.09 5.09
C SER A 17 18.44 -2.91 6.33
N TYR A 18 19.28 -3.93 6.16
CA TYR A 18 19.68 -4.80 7.28
C TYR A 18 20.34 -4.02 8.43
N ASN A 19 21.21 -3.06 8.11
CA ASN A 19 21.87 -2.19 9.08
C ASN A 19 22.06 -0.77 8.51
N VAL A 20 22.48 0.16 9.38
CA VAL A 20 22.69 1.58 9.04
C VAL A 20 23.82 1.80 8.01
N GLU A 21 24.86 0.97 7.98
CA GLU A 21 25.97 1.12 7.02
C GLU A 21 25.51 0.77 5.61
N THR A 22 24.76 -0.33 5.48
CA THR A 22 24.13 -0.74 4.22
C THR A 22 23.17 0.34 3.74
N TYR A 23 22.31 0.85 4.61
CA TYR A 23 21.41 1.96 4.27
C TYR A 23 22.18 3.20 3.79
N LEU A 24 23.29 3.57 4.45
CA LEU A 24 24.09 4.72 4.05
C LEU A 24 24.73 4.52 2.66
N GLN A 25 25.20 3.31 2.35
CA GLN A 25 25.76 3.00 1.04
C GLN A 25 24.69 2.98 -0.06
N GLU A 26 23.50 2.47 0.23
CA GLU A 26 22.38 2.40 -0.70
C GLU A 26 21.80 3.79 -0.99
N SER A 27 21.49 4.56 0.06
CA SER A 27 21.00 5.93 -0.05
C SER A 27 22.03 6.89 -0.64
N GLY A 28 23.33 6.70 -0.34
CA GLY A 28 24.44 7.49 -0.86
C GLY A 28 24.68 7.34 -2.36
N ARG A 29 23.90 6.51 -3.07
CA ARG A 29 23.89 6.45 -4.53
C ARG A 29 23.23 7.68 -5.16
N ALA A 30 22.33 8.34 -4.45
CA ALA A 30 21.74 9.59 -4.91
C ALA A 30 22.73 10.77 -4.79
N GLY A 31 22.62 11.75 -5.68
CA GLY A 31 23.33 13.02 -5.57
C GLY A 31 24.80 13.02 -6.00
N ARG A 32 25.24 12.04 -6.78
CA ARG A 32 26.61 11.98 -7.31
C ARG A 32 26.94 13.08 -8.33
N SER A 33 25.92 13.70 -8.95
CA SER A 33 26.04 14.84 -9.87
C SER A 33 26.29 16.18 -9.15
N GLY A 34 26.13 16.25 -7.83
CA GLY A 34 26.67 17.33 -6.98
C GLY A 34 26.01 18.72 -7.11
N GLN A 35 24.79 18.82 -7.62
CA GLN A 35 24.12 20.12 -7.83
C GLN A 35 22.72 20.21 -7.18
N ASP A 36 21.99 19.11 -7.07
CA ASP A 36 20.60 19.13 -6.60
C ASP A 36 20.41 18.42 -5.25
N GLN A 37 19.46 18.91 -4.45
CA GLN A 37 19.01 18.19 -3.26
C GLN A 37 18.43 16.84 -3.67
N CYS A 38 18.91 15.79 -3.01
CA CYS A 38 18.47 14.43 -3.25
C CYS A 38 17.65 13.92 -2.07
N LYS A 39 16.71 13.01 -2.35
CA LYS A 39 15.81 12.43 -1.37
C LYS A 39 16.18 10.97 -1.12
N SER A 40 16.23 10.58 0.14
CA SER A 40 16.27 9.17 0.54
C SER A 40 15.11 8.89 1.46
N VAL A 41 14.32 7.90 1.07
CA VAL A 41 13.05 7.56 1.68
C VAL A 41 13.10 6.12 2.15
N ILE A 42 12.57 5.86 3.35
CA ILE A 42 12.29 4.51 3.83
C ILE A 42 10.79 4.39 4.05
N ILE A 43 10.16 3.48 3.32
CA ILE A 43 8.78 3.06 3.55
C ILE A 43 8.87 1.76 4.33
N TYR A 44 8.33 1.72 5.54
CA TYR A 44 8.42 0.51 6.36
C TYR A 44 7.19 0.32 7.23
N SER A 45 7.01 -0.93 7.63
CA SER A 45 6.08 -1.35 8.67
C SER A 45 6.85 -2.00 9.82
N ASN A 46 6.24 -2.11 11.00
CA ASN A 46 6.91 -2.69 12.15
C ASN A 46 7.37 -4.15 11.91
N ILE A 47 6.64 -4.93 11.11
CA ILE A 47 7.01 -6.32 10.82
C ILE A 47 8.29 -6.42 9.98
N MET A 48 8.51 -5.47 9.07
CA MET A 48 9.74 -5.39 8.25
C MET A 48 11.00 -5.17 9.10
N THR A 49 10.85 -4.60 10.30
CA THR A 49 11.99 -4.34 11.19
C THR A 49 12.47 -5.57 11.97
N LYS A 50 11.74 -6.70 11.90
CA LYS A 50 12.00 -7.90 12.73
C LYS A 50 13.39 -8.50 12.51
N HIS A 51 13.90 -8.43 11.29
CA HIS A 51 15.19 -9.00 10.90
C HIS A 51 16.29 -7.94 10.73
N CYS A 52 15.98 -6.68 11.01
CA CYS A 52 16.95 -5.60 10.97
C CYS A 52 17.82 -5.63 12.23
N HIS A 53 19.07 -5.22 12.06
CA HIS A 53 19.98 -4.99 13.16
C HIS A 53 19.44 -3.87 14.08
N GLU A 54 19.69 -3.97 15.40
CA GLU A 54 19.18 -3.04 16.42
C GLU A 54 19.43 -1.57 16.06
N THR A 55 20.65 -1.24 15.62
CA THR A 55 21.01 0.10 15.13
C THR A 55 20.05 0.67 14.07
N MET A 56 19.58 -0.15 13.12
CA MET A 56 18.64 0.30 12.10
C MET A 56 17.23 0.47 12.68
N VAL A 57 16.81 -0.45 13.57
CA VAL A 57 15.53 -0.34 14.27
C VAL A 57 15.47 0.95 15.09
N LEU A 58 16.55 1.30 15.79
CA LEU A 58 16.68 2.56 16.51
C LEU A 58 16.65 3.76 15.57
N TYR A 59 17.42 3.72 14.47
CA TYR A 59 17.44 4.81 13.47
C TYR A 59 16.05 5.12 12.91
N VAL A 60 15.27 4.08 12.60
CA VAL A 60 13.94 4.20 12.01
C VAL A 60 12.88 4.65 13.03
N LYS A 61 12.97 4.16 14.27
CA LYS A 61 11.99 4.49 15.33
C LYS A 61 12.23 5.84 16.00
N GLU A 62 13.46 6.34 15.99
CA GLU A 62 13.79 7.63 16.57
C GLU A 62 13.06 8.76 15.83
N LYS A 63 12.55 9.77 16.56
CA LYS A 63 11.79 10.88 15.97
C LYS A 63 12.28 12.25 16.44
N SER A 64 13.23 12.30 17.37
CA SER A 64 13.72 13.53 17.99
C SER A 64 15.09 13.97 17.48
N LYS A 65 15.95 13.03 17.07
CA LYS A 65 17.31 13.32 16.61
C LYS A 65 17.36 13.50 15.10
N CYS A 66 18.19 14.44 14.65
CA CYS A 66 18.48 14.64 13.23
C CYS A 66 19.01 13.35 12.59
N ARG A 67 18.39 12.91 11.49
CA ARG A 67 18.77 11.69 10.76
C ARG A 67 20.24 11.69 10.37
N ARG A 68 20.72 12.81 9.82
CA ARG A 68 22.12 12.97 9.41
C ARG A 68 23.10 12.80 10.57
N LYS A 69 22.78 13.35 11.74
CA LYS A 69 23.62 13.19 12.94
C LYS A 69 23.67 11.73 13.38
N MET A 70 22.52 11.05 13.43
CA MET A 70 22.46 9.64 13.80
C MET A 70 23.26 8.73 12.86
N LEU A 71 23.21 8.98 11.54
CA LEU A 71 23.98 8.20 10.57
C LEU A 71 25.49 8.40 10.77
N LEU A 72 25.92 9.63 11.03
CA LEU A 72 27.34 10.01 11.11
C LEU A 72 27.98 9.71 12.46
N GLU A 73 27.20 9.71 13.55
CA GLU A 73 27.65 9.29 14.89
C GLU A 73 28.29 7.90 14.88
N LYS A 74 27.85 7.01 13.98
CA LYS A 74 28.38 5.64 13.86
C LYS A 74 29.79 5.58 13.24
N PHE A 75 30.23 6.63 12.56
CA PHE A 75 31.50 6.66 11.83
C PHE A 75 32.55 7.58 12.48
N ASP A 76 32.37 7.91 13.77
CA ASP A 76 33.23 8.81 14.54
C ASP A 76 33.44 10.19 13.86
N VAL A 77 32.47 10.61 13.05
CA VAL A 77 32.51 11.90 12.37
C VAL A 77 32.10 12.98 13.36
N ASP A 78 32.91 14.04 13.43
CA ASP A 78 32.64 15.21 14.26
C ASP A 78 31.41 15.98 13.74
N THR A 79 30.24 15.69 14.34
CA THR A 79 28.95 16.26 13.94
C THR A 79 28.85 17.76 14.17
N SER A 80 29.78 18.36 14.94
CA SER A 80 29.87 19.81 15.16
C SER A 80 30.34 20.58 13.92
N LYS A 81 30.99 19.89 12.97
CA LYS A 81 31.53 20.48 11.73
C LYS A 81 30.62 20.31 10.52
N LEU A 82 29.38 19.85 10.71
CA LEU A 82 28.47 19.63 9.59
C LEU A 82 28.03 20.96 8.97
N PRO A 83 27.98 21.04 7.63
CA PRO A 83 27.48 22.24 6.95
C PRO A 83 26.04 22.48 7.38
N LEU A 84 25.77 23.71 7.78
CA LEU A 84 24.43 24.17 8.13
C LEU A 84 23.67 24.44 6.84
N TYR A 85 22.44 23.93 6.78
CA TYR A 85 21.50 24.32 5.73
C TYR A 85 20.87 25.66 6.07
N GLU A 86 20.50 26.43 5.04
CA GLU A 86 19.80 27.71 5.21
C GLU A 86 18.45 27.52 5.89
N HIS A 87 17.78 26.40 5.58
CA HIS A 87 16.51 26.02 6.19
C HIS A 87 16.51 24.59 6.73
N PRO A 88 15.96 24.34 7.94
CA PRO A 88 15.90 22.99 8.53
C PRO A 88 15.19 21.93 7.67
N HIS A 89 14.23 22.32 6.83
CA HIS A 89 13.50 21.42 5.92
C HIS A 89 14.38 20.80 4.82
N GLN A 90 15.56 21.38 4.56
CA GLN A 90 16.53 20.85 3.58
C GLN A 90 17.39 19.70 4.15
N CYS A 91 17.31 19.44 5.45
CA CYS A 91 18.16 18.49 6.14
C CYS A 91 17.54 17.08 6.24
N CYS A 92 16.40 16.95 6.91
CA CYS A 92 15.65 15.69 7.08
C CYS A 92 14.24 15.93 7.63
N ASP A 93 13.42 14.88 7.64
CA ASP A 93 12.05 14.85 8.18
C ASP A 93 11.93 15.35 9.62
N VAL A 94 12.93 15.09 10.47
CA VAL A 94 12.93 15.53 11.87
C VAL A 94 13.23 17.03 11.98
N CYS A 95 14.30 17.50 11.33
CA CYS A 95 14.68 18.91 11.34
C CYS A 95 13.61 19.80 10.69
N GLN A 96 12.90 19.27 9.69
CA GLN A 96 11.81 19.95 9.03
C GLN A 96 10.68 20.35 9.97
N LYS A 97 10.36 19.55 11.00
CA LYS A 97 9.28 19.87 11.95
C LYS A 97 9.57 21.12 12.78
N GLU A 98 10.84 21.49 12.92
CA GLU A 98 11.28 22.69 13.62
C GLU A 98 11.49 23.87 12.66
N CYS A 99 11.20 23.69 11.37
CA CYS A 99 11.35 24.72 10.37
C CYS A 99 10.25 25.78 10.53
N LYS A 100 10.66 27.06 10.51
CA LYS A 100 9.77 28.22 10.63
C LYS A 100 9.80 29.11 9.39
N CYS A 101 10.10 28.53 8.23
CA CYS A 101 9.99 29.27 6.98
C CYS A 101 8.53 29.31 6.56
N ASP A 102 7.98 30.49 6.30
CA ASP A 102 6.63 30.68 5.76
C ASP A 102 6.57 30.39 4.24
N GLY A 103 7.43 29.50 3.73
CA GLY A 103 7.55 29.18 2.31
C GLY A 103 6.79 27.90 1.94
N ASP A 104 6.26 27.87 0.71
CA ASP A 104 5.48 26.73 0.16
C ASP A 104 6.29 25.42 0.11
N THR A 105 7.62 25.52 0.09
CA THR A 105 8.56 24.37 0.07
C THR A 105 8.78 23.73 1.45
N CYS A 106 8.12 24.22 2.50
CA CYS A 106 8.22 23.66 3.86
C CYS A 106 7.40 22.37 4.03
N ASN A 107 6.52 22.03 3.07
CA ASN A 107 5.80 20.76 3.08
C ASN A 107 6.68 19.65 2.50
N PHE A 108 6.77 18.52 3.21
CA PHE A 108 7.50 17.35 2.72
C PHE A 108 6.67 16.71 1.62
N VAL A 109 6.84 17.17 0.37
CA VAL A 109 6.18 16.56 -0.78
C VAL A 109 6.96 15.30 -1.15
N PHE A 110 6.33 14.16 -0.87
CA PHE A 110 6.88 12.83 -1.06
C PHE A 110 6.83 12.43 -2.55
N PHE A 111 5.71 12.75 -3.19
CA PHE A 111 5.45 12.65 -4.62
C PHE A 111 4.74 13.93 -5.03
N GLU A 112 5.23 14.61 -6.07
CA GLU A 112 4.40 15.60 -6.76
C GLU A 112 3.26 14.80 -7.41
N LEU A 113 2.13 14.72 -6.71
CA LEU A 113 0.89 14.28 -7.31
C LEU A 113 0.53 15.35 -8.33
N GLU A 114 0.90 15.12 -9.58
CA GLU A 114 0.14 15.70 -10.69
C GLU A 114 -1.27 15.16 -10.50
N SER A 115 -2.17 16.00 -9.96
CA SER A 115 -3.58 15.68 -9.96
C SER A 115 -3.94 15.43 -11.42
N PRO A 116 -4.40 14.23 -11.81
CA PRO A 116 -4.91 14.04 -13.16
C PRO A 116 -5.98 15.12 -13.36
N GLU A 117 -5.84 15.89 -14.44
CA GLU A 117 -6.82 16.91 -14.81
C GLU A 117 -8.21 16.28 -14.68
N MET A 118 -9.04 16.85 -13.82
CA MET A 118 -10.39 16.35 -13.60
C MET A 118 -11.14 16.47 -14.91
N VAL A 119 -11.15 15.40 -15.70
CA VAL A 119 -12.07 15.26 -16.81
C VAL A 119 -13.45 15.16 -16.16
N GLU A 120 -14.24 16.22 -16.31
CA GLU A 120 -15.67 16.26 -16.01
C GLU A 120 -16.36 15.22 -16.90
N THR A 121 -16.33 13.97 -16.46
CA THR A 121 -17.21 12.92 -17.00
C THR A 121 -18.60 13.19 -16.43
N GLU A 122 -19.63 13.11 -17.27
CA GLU A 122 -21.03 13.23 -16.85
C GLU A 122 -21.27 12.32 -15.63
N VAL A 123 -21.47 12.91 -14.46
CA VAL A 123 -21.63 12.13 -13.22
C VAL A 123 -23.05 11.56 -13.24
N THR A 124 -23.17 10.32 -13.70
CA THR A 124 -24.35 9.52 -13.40
C THR A 124 -24.30 9.20 -11.91
N GLU A 125 -25.26 9.68 -11.14
CA GLU A 125 -25.37 9.37 -9.71
C GLU A 125 -26.56 8.44 -9.49
N ARG A 126 -26.35 7.33 -8.78
CA ARG A 126 -27.47 6.47 -8.32
C ARG A 126 -28.05 7.03 -7.02
N THR A 127 -29.35 6.85 -6.81
CA THR A 127 -29.97 7.09 -5.50
C THR A 127 -29.69 5.92 -4.57
N VAL A 128 -29.09 6.19 -3.41
CA VAL A 128 -28.66 5.18 -2.45
C VAL A 128 -29.49 5.30 -1.17
N THR A 129 -30.06 4.19 -0.67
CA THR A 129 -30.77 4.16 0.61
C THR A 129 -29.84 3.85 1.79
N GLU A 130 -30.23 4.27 3.01
CA GLU A 130 -29.45 3.96 4.23
C GLU A 130 -29.32 2.45 4.47
N GLU A 131 -30.33 1.67 4.09
CA GLU A 131 -30.29 0.20 4.18
C GLU A 131 -29.25 -0.39 3.21
N GLN A 132 -29.18 0.10 1.97
CA GLN A 132 -28.17 -0.33 0.98
C GLN A 132 -26.75 0.02 1.41
N ILE A 133 -26.54 1.19 2.03
CA ILE A 133 -25.24 1.62 2.59
C ILE A 133 -24.82 0.65 3.69
N SER A 134 -25.74 0.27 4.58
CA SER A 134 -25.45 -0.68 5.65
C SER A 134 -25.07 -2.05 5.10
N ILE A 135 -25.79 -2.55 4.09
CA ILE A 135 -25.49 -3.84 3.44
C ILE A 135 -24.15 -3.78 2.72
N LEU A 136 -23.89 -2.71 1.97
CA LEU A 136 -22.62 -2.49 1.26
C LEU A 136 -21.45 -2.49 2.23
N SER A 137 -21.56 -1.74 3.33
CA SER A 137 -20.52 -1.69 4.36
C SER A 137 -20.23 -3.08 4.95
N GLN A 138 -21.26 -3.90 5.19
CA GLN A 138 -21.10 -5.25 5.73
C GLN A 138 -20.42 -6.18 4.71
N ARG A 139 -20.83 -6.10 3.43
CA ARG A 139 -20.27 -6.90 2.34
C ARG A 139 -18.81 -6.55 2.06
N LEU A 140 -18.46 -5.27 2.07
CA LEU A 140 -17.08 -4.83 1.87
C LEU A 140 -16.19 -5.18 3.08
N ASP A 141 -16.70 -5.12 4.31
CA ASP A 141 -15.95 -5.59 5.49
C ASP A 141 -15.66 -7.10 5.41
N TYR A 142 -16.63 -7.88 4.91
CA TYR A 142 -16.41 -9.29 4.60
C TYR A 142 -15.34 -9.48 3.52
N LEU A 143 -15.44 -8.77 2.38
CA LEU A 143 -14.44 -8.85 1.30
C LEU A 143 -13.03 -8.55 1.83
N LYS A 144 -12.89 -7.51 2.65
CA LYS A 144 -11.63 -7.18 3.34
C LYS A 144 -11.12 -8.35 4.18
N ARG A 145 -11.97 -9.00 4.98
CA ARG A 145 -11.56 -10.16 5.79
C ARG A 145 -11.15 -11.35 4.91
N ALA A 146 -11.91 -11.62 3.85
CA ALA A 146 -11.68 -12.75 2.97
C ALA A 146 -10.36 -12.60 2.19
N LEU A 147 -10.10 -11.43 1.62
CA LEU A 147 -8.83 -11.10 0.96
C LEU A 147 -7.63 -11.26 1.91
N ASN A 148 -7.75 -10.78 3.14
CA ASN A 148 -6.70 -10.95 4.15
C ASN A 148 -6.47 -12.42 4.51
N GLN A 149 -7.52 -13.22 4.64
CA GLN A 149 -7.41 -14.64 4.96
C GLN A 149 -6.79 -15.43 3.80
N GLN A 150 -7.20 -15.15 2.57
CA GLN A 150 -6.66 -15.79 1.36
C GLN A 150 -5.17 -15.48 1.20
N PHE A 151 -4.79 -14.21 1.38
CA PHE A 151 -3.38 -13.81 1.36
C PHE A 151 -2.54 -14.57 2.41
N LEU A 152 -3.05 -14.70 3.64
CA LEU A 152 -2.37 -15.48 4.68
C LEU A 152 -2.24 -16.97 4.31
N LYS A 153 -3.25 -17.55 3.65
CA LYS A 153 -3.21 -18.94 3.16
C LYS A 153 -2.18 -19.11 2.05
N SER A 154 -2.17 -18.21 1.06
CA SER A 154 -1.23 -18.25 -0.06
C SER A 154 0.22 -18.06 0.41
N ALA A 155 0.46 -17.10 1.32
CA ALA A 155 1.79 -16.88 1.92
C ALA A 155 2.29 -18.11 2.70
N LYS A 156 1.41 -18.83 3.41
CA LYS A 156 1.76 -20.10 4.07
C LYS A 156 2.09 -21.19 3.07
N ARG A 157 1.32 -21.33 1.97
CA ARG A 157 1.52 -22.36 0.94
C ARG A 157 2.83 -22.17 0.17
N SER A 158 3.14 -20.93 -0.20
CA SER A 158 4.38 -20.57 -0.91
C SER A 158 5.61 -20.51 0.00
N ASN A 159 5.43 -20.65 1.32
CA ASN A 159 6.46 -20.41 2.34
C ASN A 159 7.17 -19.06 2.13
N ALA A 160 6.45 -18.09 1.55
CA ALA A 160 6.98 -16.78 1.24
C ALA A 160 7.21 -16.04 2.56
N PRO A 161 8.42 -15.54 2.83
CA PRO A 161 8.65 -14.73 3.99
C PRO A 161 7.82 -13.44 3.85
N MET A 162 6.78 -13.32 4.69
CA MET A 162 5.90 -12.15 4.71
C MET A 162 6.64 -10.94 5.29
N PHE A 163 7.49 -10.33 4.47
CA PHE A 163 8.13 -9.07 4.82
C PHE A 163 7.13 -7.91 4.69
N THR A 164 6.10 -8.05 3.84
CA THR A 164 5.04 -7.06 3.67
C THR A 164 3.82 -7.39 4.55
N PRO A 165 3.29 -6.45 5.35
CA PRO A 165 1.99 -6.61 5.99
C PRO A 165 0.88 -6.84 4.97
N THR A 166 -0.09 -7.68 5.34
CA THR A 166 -1.38 -7.85 4.65
C THR A 166 -1.96 -6.53 4.15
N LYS A 167 -2.03 -5.51 5.03
CA LYS A 167 -2.60 -4.21 4.69
C LYS A 167 -1.90 -3.47 3.53
N LEU A 168 -0.60 -3.71 3.35
CA LEU A 168 0.17 -3.12 2.26
C LEU A 168 0.13 -3.97 0.99
N PHE A 169 -0.06 -5.29 1.13
CA PHE A 169 -0.10 -6.20 0.00
C PHE A 169 -1.48 -6.31 -0.65
N CYS A 170 -2.53 -6.49 0.16
CA CYS A 170 -3.89 -6.65 -0.35
C CYS A 170 -4.46 -5.36 -0.94
N GLY A 171 -3.84 -4.21 -0.67
CA GLY A 171 -4.29 -2.89 -1.13
C GLY A 171 -5.69 -2.47 -0.65
N PHE A 172 -6.37 -3.27 0.19
CA PHE A 172 -7.76 -3.08 0.58
C PHE A 172 -7.91 -3.01 2.09
N GLY A 173 -8.09 -1.78 2.60
CA GLY A 173 -8.19 -1.49 4.03
C GLY A 173 -9.35 -0.55 4.37
N ASP A 174 -9.33 -0.02 5.60
CA ASP A 174 -10.38 0.88 6.11
C ASP A 174 -10.50 2.18 5.29
N THR A 175 -9.38 2.66 4.74
CA THR A 175 -9.37 3.85 3.88
C THR A 175 -10.11 3.59 2.57
N GLN A 176 -9.84 2.47 1.90
CA GLN A 176 -10.51 2.09 0.66
C GLN A 176 -12.01 1.85 0.91
N LEU A 177 -12.37 1.21 2.04
CA LEU A 177 -13.76 1.11 2.46
C LEU A 177 -14.43 2.47 2.55
N GLN A 178 -13.81 3.44 3.24
CA GLN A 178 -14.36 4.79 3.38
C GLN A 178 -14.49 5.50 2.03
N GLN A 179 -13.50 5.37 1.13
CA GLN A 179 -13.55 5.93 -0.23
C GLN A 179 -14.71 5.35 -1.03
N ILE A 180 -14.90 4.03 -0.99
CA ILE A 180 -16.03 3.38 -1.65
C ILE A 180 -17.36 3.86 -1.07
N MET A 181 -17.47 3.95 0.26
CA MET A 181 -18.70 4.43 0.90
C MET A 181 -19.02 5.89 0.53
N GLN A 182 -17.99 6.74 0.38
CA GLN A 182 -18.15 8.14 -0.04
C GLN A 182 -18.53 8.28 -1.51
N HIS A 183 -18.00 7.43 -2.37
CA HIS A 183 -18.18 7.53 -3.83
C HIS A 183 -19.10 6.46 -4.43
N CYS A 184 -19.78 5.65 -3.60
CA CYS A 184 -20.65 4.55 -4.05
C CYS A 184 -21.75 5.01 -5.02
N GLN A 185 -22.13 6.28 -4.98
CA GLN A 185 -23.11 6.87 -5.89
C GLN A 185 -22.64 6.91 -7.35
N SER A 186 -21.31 6.91 -7.57
CA SER A 186 -20.66 7.19 -8.86
C SER A 186 -19.84 6.02 -9.40
N ILE A 187 -19.85 4.83 -8.76
CA ILE A 187 -19.00 3.67 -9.14
C ILE A 187 -19.78 2.67 -10.01
N PHE A 188 -19.71 2.77 -11.34
CA PHE A 188 -20.42 1.87 -12.25
C PHE A 188 -19.50 0.94 -13.05
N SER A 189 -18.21 1.25 -13.11
CA SER A 189 -17.21 0.53 -13.89
C SER A 189 -15.89 0.38 -13.14
N ILE A 190 -14.98 -0.44 -13.66
CA ILE A 190 -13.64 -0.63 -13.10
C ILE A 190 -12.85 0.68 -13.16
N ALA A 191 -13.05 1.47 -14.21
CA ALA A 191 -12.43 2.79 -14.35
C ALA A 191 -12.88 3.75 -13.23
N ASP A 192 -14.16 3.67 -12.80
CA ASP A 192 -14.66 4.48 -11.68
C ASP A 192 -14.04 4.03 -10.36
N VAL A 193 -13.82 2.71 -10.17
CA VAL A 193 -13.13 2.19 -8.99
C VAL A 193 -11.73 2.78 -8.89
N TYR A 194 -10.93 2.76 -9.97
CA TYR A 194 -9.60 3.36 -9.98
C TYR A 194 -9.60 4.89 -9.85
N LYS A 195 -10.67 5.55 -10.27
CA LYS A 195 -10.81 7.01 -10.17
C LYS A 195 -11.10 7.47 -8.74
N PHE A 196 -11.93 6.72 -8.02
CA PHE A 196 -12.44 7.13 -6.70
C PHE A 196 -11.82 6.39 -5.52
N VAL A 197 -11.13 5.27 -5.76
CA VAL A 197 -10.62 4.39 -4.72
C VAL A 197 -9.15 4.06 -5.00
N ASP A 198 -8.31 4.16 -3.96
CA ASP A 198 -6.88 3.85 -4.06
C ASP A 198 -6.65 2.33 -4.05
N ILE A 199 -7.09 1.64 -5.10
CA ILE A 199 -6.88 0.20 -5.34
C ILE A 199 -5.89 0.01 -6.47
N TRP A 200 -4.91 -0.86 -6.25
CA TRP A 200 -3.78 -1.04 -7.16
C TRP A 200 -3.88 -2.38 -7.93
N HIS A 201 -4.60 -3.36 -7.38
CA HIS A 201 -4.73 -4.69 -7.95
C HIS A 201 -6.04 -4.84 -8.72
N ALA A 202 -5.96 -5.34 -9.96
CA ALA A 202 -7.12 -5.52 -10.83
C ALA A 202 -8.19 -6.41 -10.22
N SER A 203 -7.82 -7.59 -9.72
CA SER A 203 -8.80 -8.53 -9.14
C SER A 203 -9.53 -7.97 -7.92
N VAL A 204 -8.87 -7.13 -7.11
CA VAL A 204 -9.52 -6.46 -5.98
C VAL A 204 -10.52 -5.41 -6.50
N ALA A 205 -10.19 -4.68 -7.56
CA ALA A 205 -11.11 -3.75 -8.20
C ALA A 205 -12.34 -4.47 -8.80
N HIS A 206 -12.14 -5.63 -9.42
CA HIS A 206 -13.22 -6.49 -9.91
C HIS A 206 -14.14 -6.96 -8.77
N GLU A 207 -13.59 -7.47 -7.67
CA GLU A 207 -14.39 -7.91 -6.51
C GLU A 207 -15.14 -6.75 -5.86
N VAL A 208 -14.54 -5.56 -5.78
CA VAL A 208 -15.22 -4.36 -5.29
C VAL A 208 -16.40 -4.00 -6.18
N LEU A 209 -16.19 -3.98 -7.50
CA LEU A 209 -17.27 -3.70 -8.44
C LEU A 209 -18.35 -4.77 -8.41
N PHE A 210 -17.99 -6.04 -8.23
CA PHE A 210 -18.93 -7.12 -8.02
C PHE A 210 -19.79 -6.89 -6.77
N VAL A 211 -19.17 -6.56 -5.63
CA VAL A 211 -19.90 -6.22 -4.39
C VAL A 211 -20.83 -5.02 -4.58
N VAL A 212 -20.38 -3.96 -5.26
CA VAL A 212 -21.21 -2.79 -5.57
C VAL A 212 -22.40 -3.20 -6.45
N SER A 213 -22.14 -3.92 -7.55
CA SER A 213 -23.18 -4.38 -8.49
C SER A 213 -24.22 -5.30 -7.85
N THR A 214 -23.83 -6.16 -6.91
CA THR A 214 -24.76 -7.07 -6.21
C THR A 214 -25.65 -6.37 -5.20
N VAL A 215 -25.24 -5.21 -4.67
CA VAL A 215 -26.06 -4.44 -3.72
C VAL A 215 -27.03 -3.51 -4.44
N PHE A 216 -26.62 -2.94 -5.58
CA PHE A 216 -27.40 -1.95 -6.30
C PHE A 216 -28.14 -2.50 -7.52
N GLU A 217 -27.77 -3.68 -8.02
CA GLU A 217 -28.37 -4.38 -9.17
C GLU A 217 -28.45 -3.52 -10.45
N ASP A 218 -27.56 -2.53 -10.58
CA ASP A 218 -27.59 -1.49 -11.60
C ASP A 218 -26.42 -1.54 -12.59
N VAL A 219 -25.53 -2.52 -12.43
CA VAL A 219 -24.37 -2.78 -13.30
C VAL A 219 -24.52 -4.16 -13.93
N ASP A 220 -24.35 -4.24 -15.25
CA ASP A 220 -24.44 -5.50 -15.98
C ASP A 220 -23.17 -6.35 -15.75
N ILE A 221 -23.29 -7.34 -14.87
CA ILE A 221 -22.23 -8.28 -14.45
C ILE A 221 -21.65 -9.06 -15.65
N SER A 222 -22.38 -9.16 -16.78
CA SER A 222 -21.93 -9.87 -17.98
C SER A 222 -20.74 -9.20 -18.70
N LEU A 223 -20.45 -7.93 -18.40
CA LEU A 223 -19.33 -7.16 -18.97
C LEU A 223 -18.03 -7.28 -18.15
N LEU A 224 -18.05 -7.90 -16.97
CA LEU A 224 -16.87 -8.07 -16.12
C LEU A 224 -15.88 -9.12 -16.66
N ASN A 225 -16.28 -9.92 -17.66
CA ASN A 225 -15.46 -10.95 -18.32
C ASN A 225 -14.62 -10.40 -19.48
N THR A 226 -14.32 -9.09 -19.53
CA THR A 226 -13.52 -8.57 -20.64
C THR A 226 -12.05 -8.93 -20.44
N GLU A 227 -11.58 -9.79 -21.35
CA GLU A 227 -10.24 -10.37 -21.47
C GLU A 227 -9.10 -9.37 -21.20
N GLU A 228 -8.08 -9.81 -20.47
CA GLU A 228 -6.85 -9.07 -20.23
C GLU A 228 -6.19 -8.65 -21.57
N PRO A 229 -5.70 -7.42 -21.72
CA PRO A 229 -4.83 -7.08 -22.84
C PRO A 229 -3.49 -7.81 -22.69
N GLU A 230 -3.17 -8.68 -23.65
CA GLU A 230 -1.97 -9.56 -23.71
C GLU A 230 -0.59 -8.85 -23.73
N GLU A 231 -0.46 -7.58 -23.32
CA GLU A 231 0.77 -6.80 -23.51
C GLU A 231 1.27 -6.12 -22.22
N SER A 232 1.62 -6.91 -21.19
CA SER A 232 2.70 -6.53 -20.26
C SER A 232 3.21 -7.73 -19.44
N GLN A 233 3.74 -8.77 -20.10
CA GLN A 233 4.68 -9.68 -19.46
C GLN A 233 6.02 -8.97 -19.28
N ASP A 234 6.13 -8.16 -18.22
CA ASP A 234 7.42 -7.76 -17.68
C ASP A 234 7.67 -8.58 -16.39
N ASP A 235 8.77 -9.34 -16.39
CA ASP A 235 9.23 -10.37 -15.43
C ASP A 235 9.41 -9.93 -13.95
N PHE A 236 8.53 -9.06 -13.40
CA PHE A 236 8.58 -8.58 -12.01
C PHE A 236 7.33 -8.93 -11.19
N PHE A 237 6.28 -9.49 -11.79
CA PHE A 237 4.96 -9.75 -11.17
C PHE A 237 4.60 -11.23 -10.91
N ASP A 238 5.49 -12.19 -11.19
CA ASP A 238 5.21 -13.63 -11.00
C ASP A 238 4.84 -14.04 -9.55
N LEU A 239 5.21 -13.24 -8.55
CA LEU A 239 4.83 -13.50 -7.15
C LEU A 239 3.43 -12.95 -6.81
N ASP A 240 3.03 -11.84 -7.44
CA ASP A 240 1.72 -11.24 -7.23
C ASP A 240 0.66 -12.10 -7.92
N ASP A 241 0.91 -12.55 -9.16
CA ASP A 241 -0.01 -13.45 -9.89
C ASP A 241 -0.20 -14.79 -9.17
N ALA A 242 0.83 -15.36 -8.55
CA ALA A 242 0.69 -16.60 -7.76
C ALA A 242 -0.06 -16.41 -6.42
N ILE A 243 -0.11 -15.17 -5.91
CA ILE A 243 -0.86 -14.83 -4.69
C ILE A 243 -2.32 -14.49 -5.03
N PHE A 244 -2.53 -13.96 -6.23
CA PHE A 244 -3.81 -13.56 -6.81
C PHE A 244 -4.30 -14.53 -7.91
N ASP A 245 -3.79 -15.77 -7.95
CA ASP A 245 -4.31 -16.83 -8.83
C ASP A 245 -5.65 -17.30 -8.24
N PHE A 246 -6.70 -16.54 -8.56
CA PHE A 246 -8.07 -16.87 -8.25
C PHE A 246 -8.48 -17.99 -9.21
N GLU A 247 -8.59 -19.23 -8.73
CA GLU A 247 -9.35 -20.25 -9.47
C GLU A 247 -10.78 -19.70 -9.64
N VAL A 248 -11.08 -19.20 -10.85
CA VAL A 248 -12.24 -18.35 -11.22
C VAL A 248 -13.61 -19.05 -11.05
N GLU A 249 -13.68 -20.25 -10.47
CA GLU A 249 -14.94 -21.00 -10.44
C GLU A 249 -15.87 -20.72 -9.25
N ASP A 250 -15.45 -19.98 -8.24
CA ASP A 250 -16.36 -19.48 -7.20
C ASP A 250 -15.97 -18.05 -6.83
N SER A 251 -16.69 -17.05 -7.35
CA SER A 251 -16.62 -15.69 -6.78
C SER A 251 -16.75 -15.82 -5.26
N LEU A 252 -15.83 -15.20 -4.51
CA LEU A 252 -15.82 -15.21 -3.04
C LEU A 252 -17.17 -14.81 -2.42
N MET A 253 -18.00 -14.13 -3.21
CA MET A 253 -19.31 -13.63 -2.86
C MET A 253 -20.48 -14.52 -3.32
N ALA A 254 -20.26 -15.48 -4.24
CA ALA A 254 -21.30 -16.35 -4.81
C ALA A 254 -21.77 -17.45 -3.84
N ALA A 255 -20.97 -17.80 -2.82
CA ALA A 255 -21.20 -18.96 -1.97
C ALA A 255 -21.53 -18.62 -0.49
N ILE A 256 -22.33 -17.58 -0.19
CA ILE A 256 -22.57 -17.18 1.22
C ILE A 256 -24.05 -17.22 1.66
N PRO A 257 -24.41 -18.13 2.59
CA PRO A 257 -25.61 -18.05 3.42
C PRO A 257 -25.58 -16.85 4.40
N GLN A 258 -26.72 -16.19 4.60
CA GLN A 258 -26.91 -14.99 5.44
C GLN A 258 -26.42 -15.09 6.89
N GLU A 259 -26.21 -16.30 7.41
CA GLU A 259 -25.90 -16.54 8.84
C GLU A 259 -24.43 -16.28 9.22
N LEU A 260 -23.51 -16.10 8.27
CA LEU A 260 -22.09 -15.90 8.56
C LEU A 260 -21.66 -14.43 8.76
N TRP A 261 -22.56 -13.47 8.53
CA TRP A 261 -22.20 -12.04 8.49
C TRP A 261 -22.03 -11.38 9.86
N SER A 262 -22.26 -12.11 10.96
CA SER A 262 -22.15 -11.62 12.34
C SER A 262 -21.04 -12.29 13.15
N VAL A 263 -20.17 -13.07 12.50
CA VAL A 263 -19.20 -13.91 13.19
C VAL A 263 -17.87 -13.15 13.42
N SER A 264 -17.42 -13.11 14.67
CA SER A 264 -16.16 -12.48 15.10
C SER A 264 -14.92 -13.18 14.55
N GLU A 265 -13.80 -12.45 14.42
CA GLU A 265 -12.51 -12.88 13.86
C GLU A 265 -12.04 -14.26 14.37
N ASP A 266 -12.29 -14.58 15.64
CA ASP A 266 -11.85 -15.82 16.27
C ASP A 266 -12.60 -17.09 15.80
N THR A 267 -13.83 -16.96 15.30
CA THR A 267 -14.68 -18.13 15.00
C THR A 267 -14.51 -18.59 13.55
N VAL A 268 -14.16 -17.70 12.62
CA VAL A 268 -13.86 -18.07 11.22
C VAL A 268 -12.55 -18.85 11.13
N LEU A 269 -11.58 -18.54 11.99
CA LEU A 269 -10.33 -19.32 12.11
C LEU A 269 -10.59 -20.77 12.56
N SER A 270 -11.56 -20.98 13.45
CA SER A 270 -11.89 -22.33 13.95
C SER A 270 -12.68 -23.20 12.95
N LEU A 271 -13.37 -22.60 11.99
CA LEU A 271 -14.13 -23.33 10.96
C LEU A 271 -13.24 -23.84 9.83
N SER A 272 -12.07 -23.23 9.59
CA SER A 272 -11.13 -23.72 8.58
C SER A 272 -10.20 -24.84 9.07
N ASP A 273 -10.13 -25.07 10.38
CA ASP A 273 -9.34 -26.16 10.96
C ASP A 273 -10.15 -27.48 11.03
N SER A 274 -11.47 -27.46 10.81
CA SER A 274 -12.32 -28.67 10.85
C SER A 274 -12.38 -29.46 9.55
N ASP A 275 -11.88 -28.92 8.43
CA ASP A 275 -11.99 -29.59 7.11
C ASP A 275 -10.71 -30.35 6.69
N THR A 276 -9.74 -30.53 7.59
CA THR A 276 -8.51 -31.32 7.32
C THR A 276 -8.36 -32.63 8.10
N ASP A 277 -9.41 -33.12 8.75
CA ASP A 277 -9.43 -34.48 9.33
C ASP A 277 -10.72 -35.21 8.91
N GLY A 278 -10.72 -35.80 7.71
CA GLY A 278 -11.92 -36.46 7.19
C GLY A 278 -11.75 -37.25 5.90
N ASN A 279 -10.96 -38.34 5.98
CA ASN A 279 -10.94 -39.52 5.10
C ASN A 279 -10.19 -39.45 3.75
#